data_AF-A0AA34XJU3-F1
#
_entry.id   AF-A0AA34XJU3-F1
#
_cell.length_a   1.000
_cell.length_b   1.000
_cell.length_c   1.000
_cell.angle_alpha   90.00
_cell.angle_beta   90.00
_cell.angle_gamma   90.00
#
_symmetry.space_group_name_H-M   'P 1'
#
loop_
_entity.id
_entity.type
_entity.pdbx_description
1 polymer ?
#
loop_
_entity_poly.entity_id
_entity_poly.type
_entity_poly.pdbx_seq_one_letter_code
_entity_poly.pdbx_strand_id
1 'polypeptide(L)'
;MNKQSISNFVKISNELRIKEEYKESMALACIAFASCSRNKYPNHSDKERFVKLLKDNFSPYCSIGLPGISASTIMIFVEEENKHITYEEMIYKYVRCNLIHEAELPSIKFSKEVVIADYNADTKLPITMIDMLNQITLNYLNSFD
;
A
#
# COMPACT_ATOMS: atom_id res chain seq x y z
N MET A 1 8.66 -7.09 -14.70
CA MET A 1 9.54 -5.91 -14.70
C MET A 1 10.86 -6.31 -14.05
N ASN A 2 12.00 -5.82 -14.56
CA ASN A 2 13.31 -6.20 -14.04
C ASN A 2 13.62 -5.47 -12.70
N LYS A 3 14.63 -5.97 -11.97
CA LYS A 3 15.04 -5.44 -10.65
C LYS A 3 15.37 -3.94 -10.71
N GLN A 4 16.13 -3.50 -11.72
CA GLN A 4 16.55 -2.10 -11.84
C GLN A 4 15.36 -1.14 -11.97
N SER A 5 14.37 -1.48 -12.80
CA SER A 5 13.17 -0.65 -12.97
C SER A 5 12.35 -0.59 -11.68
N ILE A 6 12.20 -1.70 -10.95
CA ILE A 6 11.50 -1.71 -9.65
C ILE A 6 12.24 -0.82 -8.64
N SER A 7 13.56 -0.94 -8.55
CA SER A 7 14.38 -0.08 -7.66
C SER A 7 14.25 1.41 -8.00
N ASN A 8 14.19 1.75 -9.29
CA ASN A 8 14.00 3.14 -9.73
C ASN A 8 12.63 3.68 -9.29
N PHE A 9 11.56 2.88 -9.36
CA PHE A 9 10.25 3.30 -8.87
C PHE A 9 10.23 3.58 -7.37
N VAL A 10 10.88 2.72 -6.56
CA VAL A 10 11.03 2.96 -5.12
C VAL A 10 11.82 4.24 -4.85
N LYS A 11 12.91 4.48 -5.58
CA LYS A 11 13.71 5.70 -5.44
C LYS A 11 12.87 6.96 -5.70
N ILE A 12 12.17 7.02 -6.83
CA ILE A 12 11.36 8.18 -7.20
C ILE A 12 10.18 8.35 -6.22
N SER A 13 9.56 7.24 -5.79
CA SER A 13 8.51 7.27 -4.76
C SER A 13 9.00 7.98 -3.48
N ASN A 14 10.20 7.65 -3.01
CA ASN A 14 10.79 8.30 -1.83
C ASN A 14 11.09 9.79 -2.07
N GLU A 15 11.61 10.16 -3.24
CA GLU A 15 11.86 11.57 -3.60
C GLU A 15 10.57 12.40 -3.60
N LEU A 16 9.49 11.86 -4.16
CA LEU A 16 8.17 12.50 -4.16
C LEU A 16 7.58 12.59 -2.75
N ARG A 17 7.77 11.56 -1.92
CA ARG A 17 7.34 11.58 -0.51
C ARG A 17 7.98 12.73 0.25
N ILE A 18 9.27 12.98 0.04
CA ILE A 18 10.03 14.08 0.68
C ILE A 18 9.49 15.44 0.23
N LYS A 19 9.03 15.56 -1.01
CA LYS A 19 8.38 16.76 -1.56
C LYS A 19 6.91 16.92 -1.16
N GLU A 20 6.38 15.99 -0.36
CA GLU A 20 4.97 15.93 0.03
C GLU A 20 3.99 15.67 -1.15
N GLU A 21 4.51 15.15 -2.27
CA GLU A 21 3.73 14.69 -3.43
C GLU A 21 3.20 13.26 -3.19
N TYR A 22 2.29 13.12 -2.22
CA TYR A 22 1.93 11.82 -1.65
C TYR A 22 1.12 10.91 -2.59
N LYS A 23 0.28 11.47 -3.47
CA LYS A 23 -0.53 10.67 -4.40
C LYS A 23 0.38 9.96 -5.41
N GLU A 24 1.28 10.72 -6.02
CA GLU A 24 2.27 10.27 -6.99
C GLU A 24 3.26 9.31 -6.33
N SER A 25 3.72 9.66 -5.13
CA SER A 25 4.59 8.79 -4.32
C SER A 25 3.96 7.43 -4.04
N MET A 26 2.69 7.42 -3.60
CA MET A 26 1.94 6.19 -3.31
C MET A 26 1.65 5.38 -4.59
N ALA A 27 1.36 6.04 -5.70
CA ALA A 27 1.16 5.38 -6.98
C ALA A 27 2.41 4.61 -7.42
N LEU A 28 3.60 5.24 -7.35
CA LEU A 28 4.86 4.57 -7.69
C LEU A 28 5.22 3.44 -6.72
N ALA A 29 4.96 3.61 -5.42
CA ALA A 29 5.13 2.53 -4.43
C ALA A 29 4.22 1.33 -4.77
N CYS A 30 2.97 1.59 -5.13
CA CYS A 30 2.03 0.55 -5.55
C CYS A 30 2.47 -0.17 -6.84
N ILE A 31 3.04 0.55 -7.82
CA ILE A 31 3.56 -0.03 -9.07
C ILE A 31 4.75 -0.95 -8.80
N ALA A 32 5.70 -0.50 -7.98
CA ALA A 32 6.87 -1.27 -7.59
C ALA A 32 6.45 -2.54 -6.84
N PHE A 33 5.59 -2.39 -5.83
CA PHE A 33 5.06 -3.47 -5.02
C PHE A 33 4.25 -4.49 -5.85
N ALA A 34 3.38 -4.01 -6.75
CA ALA A 34 2.60 -4.88 -7.63
C ALA A 34 3.50 -5.72 -8.54
N SER A 35 4.64 -5.18 -8.94
CA SER A 35 5.61 -5.91 -9.77
C SER A 35 6.31 -7.03 -9.00
N CYS A 36 6.68 -6.77 -7.73
CA CYS A 36 7.15 -7.83 -6.83
C CYS A 36 6.10 -8.91 -6.62
N SER A 37 4.84 -8.52 -6.40
CA SER A 37 3.75 -9.49 -6.20
C SER A 37 3.53 -10.39 -7.43
N ARG A 38 3.68 -9.84 -8.65
CA ARG A 38 3.58 -10.60 -9.91
C ARG A 38 4.73 -11.59 -10.06
N ASN A 39 5.94 -11.18 -9.69
CA ASN A 39 7.10 -12.06 -9.75
C ASN A 39 7.01 -13.19 -8.71
N LYS A 40 6.50 -12.90 -7.50
CA LYS A 40 6.37 -13.89 -6.42
C LYS A 40 5.19 -14.86 -6.63
N TYR A 41 4.08 -14.37 -7.17
CA TYR A 41 2.82 -15.12 -7.34
C TYR A 41 2.32 -15.07 -8.80
N PRO A 42 3.05 -15.68 -9.77
CA PRO A 42 2.74 -15.52 -11.20
C PRO A 42 1.39 -16.12 -11.61
N ASN A 43 0.89 -17.12 -10.88
CA ASN A 43 -0.34 -17.85 -11.20
C ASN A 43 -1.60 -17.26 -10.55
N HIS A 44 -1.50 -16.10 -9.90
CA HIS A 44 -2.63 -15.44 -9.22
C HIS A 44 -3.08 -14.19 -9.99
N SER A 45 -4.38 -13.84 -9.87
CA SER A 45 -4.92 -12.60 -10.43
C SER A 45 -4.25 -11.37 -9.80
N ASP A 46 -4.42 -10.19 -10.43
CA ASP A 46 -3.80 -8.95 -9.95
C ASP A 46 -4.19 -8.57 -8.52
N LYS A 47 -5.47 -8.74 -8.18
CA LYS A 47 -5.97 -8.55 -6.82
C LYS A 47 -5.34 -9.53 -5.85
N GLU A 48 -5.41 -10.82 -6.17
CA GLU A 48 -4.96 -11.88 -5.27
C GLU A 48 -3.47 -11.75 -4.95
N ARG A 49 -2.61 -11.52 -5.96
CA ARG A 49 -1.17 -11.38 -5.73
C ARG A 49 -0.82 -10.17 -4.86
N PHE A 50 -1.46 -9.03 -5.10
CA PHE A 50 -1.18 -7.80 -4.37
C PHE A 50 -1.60 -7.94 -2.90
N VAL A 51 -2.85 -8.34 -2.69
CA VAL A 51 -3.41 -8.55 -1.34
C VAL A 51 -2.62 -9.62 -0.60
N LYS A 52 -2.25 -10.72 -1.27
CA LYS A 52 -1.47 -11.79 -0.66
C LYS A 52 -0.09 -11.32 -0.23
N LEU A 53 0.66 -10.62 -1.10
CA LEU A 53 1.98 -10.11 -0.73
C LEU A 53 1.89 -9.16 0.46
N LEU A 54 0.86 -8.31 0.51
CA LEU A 54 0.67 -7.38 1.60
C LEU A 54 0.33 -8.11 2.90
N LYS A 55 -0.59 -9.08 2.87
CA LYS A 55 -0.94 -9.93 4.03
C LYS A 55 0.26 -10.68 4.58
N ASP A 56 1.05 -11.30 3.70
CA ASP A 56 2.25 -12.05 4.08
C ASP A 56 3.32 -11.16 4.75
N ASN A 57 3.23 -9.83 4.58
CA ASN A 57 4.14 -8.84 5.16
C ASN A 57 3.44 -7.85 6.11
N PHE A 58 2.17 -8.03 6.44
CA PHE A 58 1.45 -7.02 7.20
C PHE A 58 2.01 -6.92 8.62
N SER A 59 2.06 -8.03 9.36
CA SER A 59 2.55 -8.02 10.75
C SER A 59 4.01 -7.53 10.89
N PRO A 60 4.99 -7.99 10.08
CA PRO A 60 6.38 -7.54 10.20
C PRO A 60 6.59 -6.05 9.90
N TYR A 61 5.74 -5.44 9.07
CA TYR A 61 5.88 -4.05 8.65
C TYR A 61 4.74 -3.15 9.14
N CYS A 62 3.82 -3.68 9.96
CA CYS A 62 2.69 -2.93 10.51
C CYS A 62 3.19 -1.73 11.32
N SER A 63 4.26 -1.88 12.11
CA SER A 63 4.84 -0.77 12.87
C SER A 63 5.46 0.33 12.00
N ILE A 64 5.81 0.02 10.74
CA ILE A 64 6.28 1.01 9.76
C ILE A 64 5.07 1.70 9.14
N GLY A 65 4.11 0.94 8.60
CA GLY A 65 2.96 1.51 7.91
C GLY A 65 1.99 2.24 8.85
N LEU A 66 1.82 1.70 10.05
CA LEU A 66 0.89 2.12 11.09
C LEU A 66 1.62 2.19 12.45
N PRO A 67 2.51 3.19 12.66
CA PRO A 67 3.21 3.35 13.92
C PRO A 67 2.28 3.35 15.13
N GLY A 68 2.64 2.56 16.16
CA GLY A 68 1.82 2.39 17.37
C GLY A 68 0.74 1.30 17.27
N ILE A 69 0.60 0.64 16.13
CA ILE A 69 -0.35 -0.47 15.94
C ILE A 69 0.40 -1.79 15.82
N SER A 70 0.01 -2.75 16.66
CA SER A 70 0.41 -4.15 16.55
C SER A 70 -0.82 -4.99 16.23
N ALA A 71 -0.93 -5.42 14.97
CA ALA A 71 -2.05 -6.23 14.51
C ALA A 71 -1.60 -7.24 13.45
N SER A 72 -2.22 -8.42 13.46
CA SER A 72 -2.08 -9.41 12.38
C SER A 72 -3.10 -9.19 11.27
N THR A 73 -4.22 -8.53 11.56
CA THR A 73 -5.28 -8.20 10.60
C THR A 73 -6.08 -7.01 11.11
N ILE A 74 -6.46 -6.11 10.20
CA ILE A 74 -7.39 -5.01 10.45
C ILE A 74 -8.55 -5.16 9.47
N MET A 75 -9.78 -5.13 9.99
CA MET A 75 -11.01 -5.21 9.20
C MET A 75 -11.68 -3.84 9.13
N ILE A 76 -12.14 -3.45 7.94
CA ILE A 76 -12.87 -2.21 7.69
C ILE A 76 -14.26 -2.58 7.17
N PHE A 77 -15.30 -1.99 7.75
CA PHE A 77 -16.65 -2.08 7.20
C PHE A 77 -16.84 -1.06 6.08
N VAL A 78 -17.34 -1.52 4.93
CA VAL A 78 -17.68 -0.67 3.79
C VAL A 78 -19.20 -0.64 3.66
N GLU A 79 -19.81 0.50 3.99
CA GLU A 79 -21.26 0.67 4.04
C GLU A 79 -21.93 0.40 2.68
N GLU A 80 -21.38 0.96 1.60
CA GLU A 80 -21.89 0.81 0.22
C GLU A 80 -21.98 -0.65 -0.24
N GLU A 81 -21.10 -1.50 0.28
CA GLU A 81 -21.03 -2.91 -0.06
C GLU A 81 -21.61 -3.83 1.02
N ASN A 82 -22.09 -3.25 2.13
CA ASN A 82 -22.57 -3.93 3.32
C ASN A 82 -21.67 -5.11 3.75
N LYS A 83 -20.35 -4.91 3.76
CA LYS A 83 -19.39 -5.98 4.02
C LYS A 83 -18.13 -5.50 4.74
N HIS A 84 -17.50 -6.41 5.48
CA HIS A 84 -16.17 -6.19 6.01
C HIS A 84 -15.11 -6.63 4.99
N ILE A 85 -14.12 -5.79 4.75
CA ILE A 85 -12.93 -6.09 3.94
C ILE A 85 -11.68 -5.97 4.81
N THR A 86 -10.61 -6.64 4.41
CA THR A 86 -9.33 -6.46 5.11
C THR A 86 -8.68 -5.12 4.73
N TYR A 87 -7.82 -4.59 5.58
CA TYR A 87 -7.08 -3.35 5.29
C TYR A 87 -6.29 -3.45 3.99
N GLU A 88 -5.71 -4.61 3.68
CA GLU A 88 -5.00 -4.86 2.43
C GLU A 88 -5.92 -4.80 1.21
N GLU A 89 -7.16 -5.25 1.34
CA GLU A 89 -8.16 -5.11 0.29
C GLU A 89 -8.60 -3.65 0.11
N MET A 90 -8.68 -2.87 1.21
CA MET A 90 -8.94 -1.44 1.14
C MET A 90 -7.82 -0.70 0.39
N ILE A 91 -6.56 -0.99 0.72
CA ILE A 91 -5.39 -0.42 0.01
C ILE A 91 -5.43 -0.79 -1.47
N TYR A 92 -5.73 -2.06 -1.81
CA TYR A 92 -5.82 -2.45 -3.21
C TYR A 92 -6.93 -1.71 -3.95
N LYS A 93 -8.16 -1.74 -3.41
CA LYS A 93 -9.36 -1.27 -4.12
C LYS A 93 -9.46 0.24 -4.16
N TYR A 94 -9.27 0.91 -3.01
CA TYR A 94 -9.58 2.34 -2.87
C TYR A 94 -8.36 3.24 -3.00
N VAL A 95 -7.15 2.71 -2.80
CA VAL A 95 -5.92 3.49 -2.97
C VAL A 95 -5.25 3.15 -4.30
N ARG A 96 -4.78 1.91 -4.47
CA ARG A 96 -4.01 1.54 -5.67
C ARG A 96 -4.82 1.69 -6.95
N CYS A 97 -5.99 1.08 -7.04
CA CYS A 97 -6.77 1.09 -8.28
C CYS A 97 -7.20 2.50 -8.68
N ASN A 98 -7.56 3.36 -7.73
CA ASN A 98 -7.91 4.74 -8.03
C ASN A 98 -6.69 5.56 -8.49
N LEU A 99 -5.57 5.47 -7.78
CA LEU A 99 -4.34 6.19 -8.16
C LEU A 99 -3.80 5.78 -9.54
N ILE A 100 -3.81 4.48 -9.86
CA ILE A 100 -3.28 3.97 -11.14
C ILE A 100 -4.16 4.38 -12.32
N HIS A 101 -5.47 4.53 -12.11
CA HIS A 101 -6.40 4.97 -13.16
C HIS A 101 -6.61 6.49 -13.18
N GLU A 102 -5.78 7.25 -12.47
CA GLU A 102 -5.92 8.71 -12.31
C GLU A 102 -7.33 9.13 -11.83
N ALA A 103 -8.00 8.24 -11.11
CA ALA A 103 -9.32 8.49 -10.53
C ALA A 103 -9.18 9.21 -9.19
N GLU A 104 -10.22 9.92 -8.78
CA GLU A 104 -10.26 10.55 -7.46
C GLU A 104 -10.19 9.50 -6.34
N LEU A 105 -9.44 9.83 -5.30
CA LEU A 105 -9.44 9.04 -4.06
C LEU A 105 -10.73 9.33 -3.30
N PRO A 106 -11.61 8.35 -3.07
CA PRO A 106 -12.87 8.58 -2.37
C PRO A 106 -12.59 8.80 -0.89
N SER A 107 -12.76 10.04 -0.41
CA SER A 107 -12.66 10.42 1.02
C SER A 107 -11.40 9.90 1.74
N ILE A 108 -10.29 9.68 1.01
CA ILE A 108 -8.99 9.27 1.57
C ILE A 108 -8.05 10.47 1.53
N LYS A 109 -7.53 10.84 2.70
CA LYS A 109 -6.50 11.89 2.85
C LYS A 109 -5.22 11.29 3.40
N PHE A 110 -4.09 11.64 2.78
CA PHE A 110 -2.79 11.29 3.33
C PHE A 110 -2.51 12.10 4.60
N SER A 111 -2.07 11.43 5.66
CA SER A 111 -1.87 12.02 6.98
C SER A 111 -0.53 11.63 7.59
N LYS A 112 0.06 12.53 8.37
CA LYS A 112 1.21 12.20 9.25
C LYS A 112 0.78 11.43 10.49
N GLU A 113 -0.51 11.48 10.83
CA GLU A 113 -1.11 10.78 11.96
C GLU A 113 -1.65 9.40 11.53
N VAL A 114 -1.58 8.43 12.45
CA VAL A 114 -2.27 7.15 12.31
C VAL A 114 -3.65 7.27 12.95
N VAL A 115 -4.69 7.30 12.11
CA VAL A 115 -6.08 7.30 12.57
C VAL A 115 -6.81 6.18 11.86
N ILE A 116 -7.31 5.21 12.64
CA ILE A 116 -8.13 4.10 12.13
C ILE A 116 -9.54 4.27 12.67
N ALA A 117 -10.53 4.10 11.79
CA ALA A 117 -11.96 4.08 12.12
C ALA A 117 -12.49 5.38 12.77
N ASP A 118 -12.11 6.54 12.24
CA ASP A 118 -12.79 7.80 12.56
C ASP A 118 -14.08 7.90 11.73
N TYR A 119 -15.21 7.57 12.35
CA TYR A 119 -16.52 7.50 11.71
C TYR A 119 -17.01 8.86 11.15
N ASN A 120 -16.48 9.98 11.68
CA ASN A 120 -16.96 11.32 11.35
C ASN A 120 -16.00 12.10 10.44
N ALA A 121 -14.94 11.45 9.95
CA ALA A 121 -13.90 12.10 9.15
C ALA A 121 -13.54 11.29 7.91
N ASP A 122 -12.92 11.97 6.94
CA ASP A 122 -12.24 11.31 5.83
C ASP A 122 -11.28 10.23 6.37
N THR A 123 -11.21 9.09 5.67
CA THR A 123 -10.26 8.03 6.01
C THR A 123 -8.85 8.58 5.87
N LYS A 124 -8.14 8.73 7.00
CA LYS A 124 -6.75 9.18 7.03
C LYS A 124 -5.84 8.00 6.78
N LEU A 125 -5.17 7.99 5.63
CA LEU A 125 -4.15 7.01 5.31
C LEU A 125 -2.77 7.52 5.75
N PRO A 126 -2.04 6.82 6.61
CA PRO A 126 -0.74 7.29 7.05
C PRO A 126 0.26 7.33 5.91
N ILE A 127 1.01 8.42 5.77
CA ILE A 127 2.05 8.55 4.72
C ILE A 127 3.13 7.49 4.87
N THR A 128 3.32 6.97 6.08
CA THR A 128 4.26 5.89 6.40
C THR A 128 3.87 4.54 5.76
N MET A 129 2.64 4.42 5.24
CA MET A 129 2.26 3.30 4.37
C MET A 129 3.08 3.25 3.09
N ILE A 130 3.51 4.41 2.57
CA ILE A 130 4.43 4.48 1.43
C ILE A 130 5.76 3.82 1.82
N ASP A 131 6.29 4.16 3.01
CA ASP A 131 7.53 3.61 3.53
C ASP A 131 7.42 2.09 3.72
N MET A 132 6.28 1.60 4.23
CA MET A 132 6.01 0.17 4.35
C MET A 132 6.07 -0.55 2.99
N LEU A 133 5.34 -0.05 1.98
CA LEU A 133 5.32 -0.66 0.64
C LEU A 133 6.71 -0.65 0.00
N ASN A 134 7.44 0.46 0.13
CA ASN A 134 8.80 0.59 -0.38
C ASN A 134 9.77 -0.36 0.35
N GLN A 135 9.66 -0.50 1.67
CA GLN A 135 10.51 -1.40 2.45
C GLN A 135 10.27 -2.87 2.09
N ILE A 136 9.01 -3.30 1.96
CA ILE A 136 8.66 -4.66 1.52
C ILE A 136 9.23 -4.92 0.13
N THR A 137 9.11 -3.95 -0.78
CA THR A 137 9.63 -4.03 -2.14
C THR A 137 11.16 -4.21 -2.14
N LEU A 138 11.89 -3.38 -1.40
CA LEU A 138 13.35 -3.48 -1.31
C LEU A 138 13.82 -4.82 -0.73
N ASN A 139 13.15 -5.29 0.33
CA ASN A 139 13.49 -6.57 0.95
C ASN A 139 13.25 -7.74 0.00
N TYR A 140 12.17 -7.71 -0.79
CA TYR A 140 11.96 -8.67 -1.86
C TYR A 140 13.09 -8.61 -2.90
N LEU A 141 13.51 -7.43 -3.35
CA LEU A 141 14.58 -7.34 -4.36
C LEU A 141 15.93 -7.84 -3.86
N ASN A 142 16.20 -7.70 -2.56
CA ASN A 142 17.43 -8.15 -1.91
C ASN A 142 17.44 -9.65 -1.59
N SER A 143 16.30 -10.35 -1.64
CA SER A 143 16.25 -11.80 -1.38
C SER A 143 16.70 -12.68 -2.55
N PHE A 144 17.10 -12.07 -3.68
CA PHE A 144 17.56 -12.74 -4.89
C PHE A 144 19.04 -12.48 -5.20
N ASP A 145 19.76 -11.81 -4.30
CA ASP A 145 21.23 -11.67 -4.32
C ASP A 145 21.86 -12.72 -3.40
#